data_AF-G5K2R9-F1
#
_entry.id   AF-G5K2R9-F1
#
_cell.length_a   1.000
_cell.length_b   1.000
_cell.length_c   1.000
_cell.angle_alpha   90.00
_cell.angle_beta   90.00
_cell.angle_gamma   90.00
#
_symmetry.space_group_name_H-M   'P 1'
#
loop_
_entity.id
_entity.type
_entity.pdbx_description
1 polymer ?
#
loop_
_entity_poly.entity_id
_entity_poly.type
_entity_poly.pdbx_seq_one_letter_code
_entity_poly.pdbx_strand_id
1 'polypeptide(L)' 'MAMRRTIETRFSELCSLFDMERTLARGMTGLQLRIEQIILAYNLRYFEIN' A
#
# COMPACT_ATOMS: atom_id res chain seq x y z
N MET A 1 -2.82 13.87 16.85
CA MET A 1 -3.37 14.36 15.56
C MET A 1 -2.46 14.07 14.37
N ALA A 2 -1.12 14.24 14.47
CA ALA A 2 -0.21 14.00 13.35
C ALA A 2 -0.21 12.54 12.85
N MET A 3 -0.11 11.56 13.75
CA MET A 3 -0.04 10.14 13.38
C MET A 3 -1.28 9.66 12.60
N ARG A 4 -2.48 10.08 13.01
CA ARG A 4 -3.72 9.76 12.31
C ARG A 4 -3.70 10.28 10.87
N ARG A 5 -3.34 11.56 10.69
CA ARG A 5 -3.22 12.14 9.34
C ARG A 5 -2.19 11.41 8.50
N THR A 6 -1.04 11.04 9.08
CA THR A 6 -0.02 10.26 8.38
C THR A 6 -0.58 8.93 7.89
N ILE A 7 -1.33 8.21 8.73
CA ILE A 7 -1.95 6.94 8.31
C ILE A 7 -2.95 7.17 7.18
N GLU A 8 -3.84 8.17 7.30
CA GLU A 8 -4.85 8.50 6.29
C GLU A 8 -4.21 8.90 4.94
N THR A 9 -3.13 9.69 4.96
CA THR A 9 -2.38 10.06 3.76
C THR A 9 -1.75 8.85 3.08
N ARG A 10 -1.02 8.01 3.84
CA ARG A 10 -0.37 6.81 3.27
C ARG A 10 -1.41 5.85 2.70
N PHE A 11 -2.54 5.67 3.37
CA PHE A 11 -3.63 4.83 2.85
C PHE A 11 -4.20 5.38 1.54
N SER A 12 -4.41 6.70 1.46
CA SER A 12 -4.89 7.36 0.22
C SER A 12 -3.90 7.18 -0.94
N GLU A 13 -2.60 7.32 -0.67
CA GLU A 13 -1.56 7.08 -1.67
C GLU A 13 -1.56 5.65 -2.17
N LEU A 14 -1.62 4.68 -1.25
CA LEU A 14 -1.67 3.25 -1.59
C LEU A 14 -2.88 2.92 -2.47
N CYS A 15 -4.04 3.49 -2.17
CA CYS A 15 -5.24 3.34 -3.01
C CYS A 15 -5.05 3.96 -4.40
N SER A 16 -4.50 5.18 -4.48
CA SER A 16 -4.31 5.87 -5.77
C SER A 16 -3.26 5.22 -6.69
N LEU A 17 -2.19 4.66 -6.10
CA LEU A 17 -1.03 4.17 -6.84
C LEU A 17 -1.13 2.69 -7.19
N PHE A 18 -1.79 1.90 -6.35
CA PHE A 18 -1.81 0.44 -6.45
C PHE A 18 -3.21 -0.16 -6.55
N ASP A 19 -4.25 0.68 -6.57
CA ASP A 19 -5.66 0.27 -6.58
C ASP A 19 -5.96 -0.76 -5.47
N MET A 20 -5.40 -0.50 -4.27
CA MET A 20 -5.40 -1.45 -3.15
C MET A 20 -6.80 -1.95 -2.80
N GLU A 21 -7.82 -1.09 -2.93
CA GLU A 21 -9.23 -1.41 -2.65
C GLU A 21 -9.82 -2.46 -3.62
N ARG A 22 -9.24 -2.59 -4.81
CA ARG A 22 -9.74 -3.47 -5.88
C ARG A 22 -8.77 -4.61 -6.20
N THR A 23 -7.92 -4.94 -5.23
CA THR A 23 -6.91 -5.97 -5.40
C THR A 23 -7.53 -7.35 -5.64
N LEU A 24 -7.43 -7.85 -6.87
CA LEU A 24 -7.83 -9.22 -7.23
C LEU A 24 -6.75 -10.20 -6.79
N ALA A 25 -7.10 -11.10 -5.86
CA ALA A 25 -6.22 -12.18 -5.44
C ALA A 25 -6.99 -13.50 -5.26
N ARG A 26 -6.31 -14.62 -5.54
CA ARG A 26 -6.90 -15.96 -5.37
C ARG A 26 -6.78 -16.39 -3.92
N GLY A 27 -7.86 -16.21 -3.17
CA GLY A 27 -7.95 -16.60 -1.76
C GLY A 27 -7.15 -15.69 -0.82
N MET A 28 -7.24 -15.98 0.48
CA MET A 28 -6.71 -15.13 1.55
C MET A 28 -5.19 -14.99 1.49
N THR A 29 -4.47 -16.10 1.28
CA THR A 29 -3.00 -16.09 1.16
C THR A 29 -2.53 -15.26 -0.02
N GLY A 30 -3.23 -15.33 -1.15
CA GLY A 30 -2.92 -14.51 -2.31
C GLY A 30 -3.16 -13.02 -2.04
N LEU A 31 -4.24 -12.69 -1.32
CA LEU A 31 -4.55 -11.31 -0.95
C LEU A 31 -3.49 -10.76 -0.01
N GLN A 32 -3.08 -11.53 1.00
CA GLN A 32 -2.02 -11.15 1.93
C GLN A 32 -0.70 -10.90 1.19
N LEU A 33 -0.26 -11.84 0.35
CA LEU A 33 0.97 -11.67 -0.44
C LEU A 33 0.92 -10.43 -1.31
N ARG A 34 -0.23 -10.14 -1.93
CA ARG A 34 -0.39 -8.97 -2.80
C ARG A 34 -0.33 -7.66 -2.01
N ILE A 35 -0.91 -7.61 -0.81
CA ILE A 35 -0.79 -6.46 0.09
C ILE A 35 0.68 -6.26 0.50
N GLU A 36 1.38 -7.32 0.89
CA GLU A 36 2.81 -7.26 1.26
C GLU A 36 3.68 -6.72 0.11
N GLN A 37 3.42 -7.17 -1.12
CA GLN A 37 4.11 -6.67 -2.32
C GLN A 37 3.84 -5.18 -2.58
N ILE A 38 2.60 -4.73 -2.42
CA ILE A 38 2.22 -3.31 -2.59
C ILE A 38 2.95 -2.44 -1.56
N ILE A 39 2.96 -2.87 -0.29
CA ILE A 39 3.64 -2.14 0.78
C ILE A 39 5.16 -2.09 0.52
N LEU A 40 5.75 -3.19 0.06
CA LEU A 40 7.17 -3.21 -0.30
C LEU A 40 7.49 -2.21 -1.42
N ALA A 41 6.72 -2.24 -2.52
CA ALA A 41 6.91 -1.32 -3.65
C ALA A 41 6.74 0.15 -3.24
N TYR A 42 5.76 0.44 -2.38
CA TYR A 42 5.56 1.78 -1.83
C TYR A 42 6.79 2.26 -1.03
N ASN A 43 7.33 1.43 -0.14
CA ASN A 43 8.51 1.80 0.65
C ASN A 43 9.78 1.94 -0.20
N LEU A 44 9.99 1.08 -1.20
CA LEU A 44 11.13 1.19 -2.12
C LEU A 44 11.08 2.48 -2.93
N ARG A 45 9.89 2.92 -3.37
CA ARG A 45 9.73 4.21 -4.05
C ARG A 45 10.16 5.40 -3.18
N TYR A 46 9.92 5.35 -1.88
CA TYR A 46 10.47 6.36 -0.96
C TYR A 46 11.99 6.30 -0.86
N PHE A 47 12.59 5.12 -1.04
CA PHE A 47 14.04 4.94 -1.04
C PHE A 47 14.71 5.44 -2.32
N GLU A 48 14.04 5.35 -3.47
CA GLU A 48 14.57 5.84 -4.76
C GLU A 48 14.42 7.36 -4.94
N ILE A 49 13.50 8.00 -4.20
CA ILE A 49 13.19 9.43 -4.32
C ILE A 49 13.94 10.28 -3.26
N ASN A 50 14.57 9.66 -2.25
CA ASN A 50 15.43 10.32 -1.25
C ASN A 50 16.92 10.08 -1.54
#